data_AF-A0AAW7Z9R0-F1
#
_entry.id   AF-A0AAW7Z9R0-F1
#
_cell.length_a   1.000
_cell.length_b   1.000
_cell.length_c   1.000
_cell.angle_alpha   90.00
_cell.angle_beta   90.00
_cell.angle_gamma   90.00
#
_symmetry.space_group_name_H-M   'P 1'
#
loop_
_entity.id
_entity.type
_entity.pdbx_description
1 polymer ?
#
loop_
_entity_poly.entity_id
_entity_poly.type
_entity_poly.pdbx_seq_one_letter_code
_entity_poly.pdbx_strand_id
1 'polypeptide(L)'
;MNYHRILIFILVTMICFAKFSMAFAEPAAVQEPTPDQTPVVTSKIFLIIADGLQAETLQKTSVPNMNGIASSGVSATKVITVYPDTVQATVTSVLTGMLPEKHGFNNVGDKLNAQTIQQAMEGKKIDTSFFGAEGELKNLWADGGYNCSGPFNNSDENVVNNVLAEWSKSQSYLNVIVLPELRSVLNKHGVNSNEYKMAVTKTDSQIGRILRKLHEENSYEKSMIIITGTHGSPPIMMKGLPFKENTQSPPLSICDIAPTIGYLNGIELGKVNGMVLWNTFKNLPGQSEEYLLSQRIKDLSDANSHLLDEMNRLQEEKNQVKLQQDTIAKEKEDIQRQIEHRDKTILKLQGQIKLYHMLASVLIVILALSYFIFYRVLRKKFLMF
;
A
#
# COMPACT_ATOMS: atom_id res chain seq x y z
N MET A 1 -8.65 10.35 -98.74
CA MET A 1 -8.19 8.98 -98.38
C MET A 1 -7.73 9.02 -96.93
N ASN A 2 -8.52 8.52 -95.96
CA ASN A 2 -8.10 8.10 -94.59
C ASN A 2 -9.21 8.10 -93.52
N TYR A 3 -10.48 8.36 -93.83
CA TYR A 3 -11.55 8.18 -92.84
C TYR A 3 -11.78 6.70 -92.47
N HIS A 4 -11.61 5.78 -93.43
CA HIS A 4 -11.78 4.35 -93.19
C HIS A 4 -10.66 3.75 -92.32
N ARG A 5 -9.42 4.24 -92.47
CA ARG A 5 -8.28 3.79 -91.66
C ARG A 5 -8.34 4.30 -90.23
N ILE A 6 -8.84 5.51 -90.00
CA ILE A 6 -9.04 6.09 -88.66
C ILE A 6 -10.19 5.37 -87.93
N LEU A 7 -11.29 5.05 -88.63
CA LEU A 7 -12.41 4.31 -88.03
C LEU A 7 -11.99 2.90 -87.60
N ILE A 8 -11.17 2.22 -88.40
CA ILE A 8 -10.62 0.89 -88.06
C ILE A 8 -9.66 0.99 -86.86
N PHE A 9 -8.84 2.04 -86.78
CA PHE A 9 -7.93 2.23 -85.64
C PHE A 9 -8.68 2.53 -84.33
N ILE A 10 -9.77 3.31 -84.39
CA ILE A 10 -10.64 3.59 -83.24
C ILE A 10 -11.42 2.33 -82.83
N LEU A 11 -11.88 1.51 -83.77
CA LEU A 11 -12.58 0.26 -83.48
C LEU A 11 -11.63 -0.79 -82.83
N VAL A 12 -10.39 -0.88 -83.31
CA VAL A 12 -9.38 -1.81 -82.76
C VAL A 12 -8.90 -1.37 -81.37
N THR A 13 -8.73 -0.06 -81.14
CA THR A 13 -8.38 0.47 -79.80
C THR A 13 -9.53 0.33 -78.80
N MET A 14 -10.79 0.47 -79.23
CA MET A 14 -11.95 0.22 -78.36
C MET A 14 -12.12 -1.27 -78.01
N ILE A 15 -11.79 -2.18 -78.93
CA ILE A 15 -11.78 -3.63 -78.67
C ILE A 15 -10.63 -4.04 -77.74
N CYS A 16 -9.47 -3.37 -77.82
CA CYS A 16 -8.36 -3.59 -76.87
C CYS A 16 -8.66 -3.05 -75.46
N PHE A 17 -9.41 -1.95 -75.32
CA PHE A 17 -9.84 -1.45 -74.00
C PHE A 17 -10.97 -2.28 -73.37
N ALA A 18 -11.87 -2.86 -74.18
CA ALA A 18 -12.95 -3.71 -73.68
C ALA A 18 -12.47 -5.08 -73.15
N LYS A 19 -11.25 -5.51 -73.50
CA LYS A 19 -10.67 -6.78 -73.01
C LYS A 19 -9.83 -6.65 -71.72
N PHE A 20 -9.71 -5.44 -71.15
CA PHE A 20 -8.95 -5.23 -69.90
C PHE A 20 -9.83 -5.08 -68.65
N SER A 21 -11.12 -5.40 -68.72
CA SER A 21 -12.00 -5.38 -67.54
C SER A 21 -12.96 -6.57 -67.52
N MET A 22 -12.38 -7.74 -67.35
CA MET A 22 -13.01 -8.85 -66.62
C MET A 22 -11.87 -9.59 -65.91
N ALA A 23 -11.25 -8.92 -64.93
CA ALA A 23 -10.73 -9.68 -63.80
C ALA A 23 -11.97 -10.26 -63.12
N PHE A 24 -12.23 -11.55 -63.37
CA PHE A 24 -13.08 -12.32 -62.48
C PHE A 24 -12.47 -12.15 -61.09
N ALA A 25 -13.14 -11.38 -60.24
CA ALA A 25 -12.90 -11.44 -58.82
C ALA A 25 -13.22 -12.88 -58.43
N GLU A 26 -12.17 -13.68 -58.26
CA GLU A 26 -12.24 -14.93 -57.54
C GLU A 26 -13.00 -14.61 -56.25
N PRO A 27 -14.14 -15.27 -55.97
CA PRO A 27 -14.87 -14.99 -54.74
C PRO A 27 -13.85 -15.12 -53.63
N ALA A 28 -13.66 -14.03 -52.87
CA ALA A 28 -12.75 -14.01 -51.75
C ALA A 28 -13.02 -15.31 -50.99
N ALA A 29 -12.06 -16.23 -51.04
CA ALA A 29 -12.17 -17.48 -50.32
C ALA A 29 -12.54 -17.05 -48.91
N VAL A 30 -13.75 -17.41 -48.49
CA VAL A 30 -14.15 -17.32 -47.10
C VAL A 30 -13.04 -18.06 -46.41
N GLN A 31 -12.14 -17.32 -45.76
CA GLN A 31 -11.16 -17.92 -44.88
C GLN A 31 -12.02 -18.73 -43.93
N GLU A 32 -11.98 -20.05 -44.06
CA GLU A 32 -12.58 -20.94 -43.09
C GLU A 32 -12.13 -20.40 -41.73
N PRO A 33 -13.06 -20.16 -40.78
CA PRO A 33 -12.68 -19.72 -39.46
C PRO A 33 -11.60 -20.67 -38.99
N THR A 34 -10.41 -20.11 -38.75
CA THR A 34 -9.25 -20.84 -38.27
C THR A 34 -9.72 -21.70 -37.10
N PRO A 35 -9.42 -23.01 -37.08
CA PRO A 35 -10.04 -23.93 -36.14
C PRO A 35 -9.84 -23.40 -34.73
N ASP A 36 -10.99 -23.09 -34.11
CA ASP A 36 -11.25 -22.80 -32.70
C ASP A 36 -9.97 -22.81 -31.85
N GLN A 37 -9.27 -21.68 -31.81
CA GLN A 37 -8.19 -21.50 -30.83
C GLN A 37 -8.88 -21.46 -29.47
N THR A 38 -8.89 -22.60 -28.78
CA THR A 38 -9.30 -22.66 -27.37
C THR A 38 -8.66 -21.48 -26.65
N PRO A 39 -9.47 -20.63 -25.97
CA PRO A 39 -8.94 -19.41 -25.38
C PRO A 39 -7.82 -19.79 -24.42
N VAL A 40 -6.64 -19.21 -24.63
CA VAL A 40 -5.49 -19.44 -23.74
C VAL A 40 -5.84 -18.82 -22.40
N VAL A 41 -6.07 -19.67 -21.40
CA VAL A 41 -6.39 -19.26 -20.04
C VAL A 41 -5.14 -19.20 -19.18
N THR A 42 -5.17 -18.35 -18.16
CA THR A 42 -4.12 -18.30 -17.14
C THR A 42 -4.08 -19.64 -16.41
N SER A 43 -2.89 -20.24 -16.28
CA SER A 43 -2.71 -21.53 -15.62
C SER A 43 -2.47 -21.40 -14.12
N LYS A 44 -1.68 -20.39 -13.72
CA LYS A 44 -1.28 -20.14 -12.33
C LYS A 44 -1.04 -18.65 -12.11
N ILE A 45 -1.25 -18.19 -10.88
CA ILE A 45 -0.98 -16.83 -10.41
C ILE A 45 0.09 -16.92 -9.31
N PHE A 46 1.15 -16.14 -9.45
CA PHE A 46 2.20 -15.96 -8.46
C PHE A 46 2.19 -14.52 -7.98
N LEU A 47 1.78 -14.32 -6.73
CA LEU A 47 1.84 -13.04 -6.04
C LEU A 47 3.06 -13.06 -5.11
N ILE A 48 4.14 -12.42 -5.56
CA ILE A 48 5.41 -12.36 -4.85
C ILE A 48 5.53 -11.01 -4.15
N ILE A 49 5.57 -11.02 -2.83
CA ILE A 49 5.65 -9.84 -1.97
C ILE A 49 7.03 -9.84 -1.30
N ALA A 50 7.92 -8.95 -1.73
CA ALA A 50 9.25 -8.79 -1.15
C ALA A 50 9.24 -7.73 -0.04
N ASP A 51 9.24 -8.17 1.22
CA ASP A 51 9.10 -7.31 2.38
C ASP A 51 10.27 -6.35 2.52
N GLY A 52 10.01 -5.04 2.37
CA GLY A 52 11.04 -4.00 2.41
C GLY A 52 11.51 -3.53 1.04
N LEU A 53 11.12 -4.18 -0.07
CA LEU A 53 11.54 -3.79 -1.42
C LEU A 53 11.03 -2.38 -1.79
N GLN A 54 11.92 -1.54 -2.31
CA GLN A 54 11.63 -0.15 -2.71
C GLN A 54 11.95 0.11 -4.19
N ALA A 55 11.08 0.87 -4.87
CA ALA A 55 11.20 1.17 -6.29
C ALA A 55 12.47 1.97 -6.64
N GLU A 56 12.88 2.92 -5.78
CA GLU A 56 14.07 3.74 -6.02
C GLU A 56 15.35 2.90 -6.11
N THR A 57 15.45 1.83 -5.32
CA THR A 57 16.64 0.97 -5.27
C THR A 57 16.75 0.10 -6.53
N LEU A 58 15.64 -0.24 -7.18
CA LEU A 58 15.65 -1.01 -8.43
C LEU A 58 16.38 -0.25 -9.56
N GLN A 59 16.30 1.08 -9.59
CA GLN A 59 16.97 1.90 -10.60
C GLN A 59 18.49 1.98 -10.39
N LYS A 60 18.96 1.68 -9.18
CA LYS A 60 20.37 1.81 -8.76
C LYS A 60 21.08 0.46 -8.62
N THR A 61 20.39 -0.64 -8.94
CA THR A 61 20.83 -2.01 -8.65
C THR A 61 20.59 -2.91 -9.86
N SER A 62 21.42 -3.94 -10.04
CA SER A 62 21.21 -4.94 -11.08
C SER A 62 20.14 -5.94 -10.65
N VAL A 63 18.96 -5.87 -11.27
CA VAL A 63 17.78 -6.71 -10.99
C VAL A 63 17.19 -7.29 -12.28
N PRO A 64 17.94 -8.12 -13.02
CA PRO A 64 17.55 -8.56 -14.36
C PRO A 64 16.22 -9.32 -14.40
N ASN A 65 15.86 -10.08 -13.37
CA ASN A 65 14.63 -10.87 -13.38
C ASN A 65 13.41 -9.95 -13.23
N MET A 66 13.42 -9.06 -12.24
CA MET A 66 12.36 -8.06 -12.05
C MET A 66 12.27 -7.10 -13.25
N ASN A 67 13.40 -6.65 -13.79
CA ASN A 67 13.42 -5.82 -15.01
C ASN A 67 12.81 -6.57 -16.21
N GLY A 68 13.03 -7.88 -16.31
CA GLY A 68 12.40 -8.73 -17.32
C GLY A 68 10.88 -8.76 -17.20
N ILE A 69 10.35 -8.91 -15.98
CA ILE A 69 8.90 -8.84 -15.72
C ILE A 69 8.34 -7.45 -16.05
N ALA A 70 9.02 -6.37 -15.63
CA ALA A 70 8.60 -5.01 -15.94
C ALA A 70 8.57 -4.72 -17.45
N SER A 71 9.58 -5.19 -18.20
CA SER A 71 9.73 -4.94 -19.63
C SER A 71 8.78 -5.80 -20.48
N SER A 72 8.44 -7.00 -20.00
CA SER A 72 7.52 -7.92 -20.68
C SER A 72 6.06 -7.80 -20.22
N GLY A 73 5.75 -6.80 -19.39
CA GLY A 73 4.43 -6.64 -18.77
C GLY A 73 4.10 -5.19 -18.48
N VAL A 74 3.47 -4.97 -17.33
CA VAL A 74 3.09 -3.66 -16.82
C VAL A 74 3.90 -3.33 -15.57
N SER A 75 4.44 -2.12 -15.50
CA SER A 75 5.06 -1.58 -14.29
C SER A 75 4.36 -0.30 -13.85
N ALA A 76 4.21 -0.08 -12.55
CA ALA A 76 3.60 1.15 -12.03
C ALA A 76 4.64 2.28 -11.96
N THR A 77 4.24 3.48 -12.39
CA THR A 77 5.07 4.71 -12.25
C THR A 77 5.30 5.09 -10.79
N LYS A 78 4.28 4.89 -9.95
CA LYS A 78 4.33 5.11 -8.50
C LYS A 78 3.33 4.16 -7.84
N VAL A 79 3.69 3.66 -6.67
CA VAL A 79 2.78 2.85 -5.85
C VAL A 79 2.57 3.55 -4.51
N ILE A 80 1.31 3.64 -4.11
CA ILE A 80 0.88 4.15 -2.82
C ILE A 80 0.75 2.95 -1.89
N THR A 81 1.56 2.95 -0.83
CA THR A 81 1.46 1.97 0.27
C THR A 81 0.43 2.43 1.30
N VAL A 82 0.25 1.65 2.35
CA VAL A 82 -0.68 1.91 3.44
C VAL A 82 0.02 2.41 4.71
N TYR A 83 -0.77 2.97 5.62
CA TYR A 83 -0.33 3.37 6.95
C TYR A 83 -1.16 2.66 8.03
N PRO A 84 -0.55 2.10 9.09
CA PRO A 84 0.89 2.04 9.35
C PRO A 84 1.61 1.08 8.40
N ASP A 85 2.88 1.36 8.12
CA ASP A 85 3.73 0.57 7.20
C ASP A 85 4.39 -0.61 7.93
N THR A 86 3.55 -1.50 8.47
CA THR A 86 3.96 -2.79 9.04
C THR A 86 3.80 -3.89 8.00
N VAL A 87 4.52 -5.00 8.16
CA VAL A 87 4.41 -6.16 7.27
C VAL A 87 2.98 -6.72 7.29
N GLN A 88 2.38 -6.79 8.48
CA GLN A 88 1.01 -7.24 8.71
C GLN A 88 0.00 -6.37 7.97
N ALA A 89 0.10 -5.05 8.16
CA ALA A 89 -0.81 -4.09 7.53
C ALA A 89 -0.70 -4.16 6.00
N THR A 90 0.51 -4.09 5.46
CA THR A 90 0.73 -4.05 4.02
C THR A 90 0.39 -5.37 3.35
N VAL A 91 0.86 -6.52 3.85
CA VAL A 91 0.53 -7.84 3.26
C VAL A 91 -0.97 -8.06 3.31
N THR A 92 -1.64 -7.74 4.42
CA THR A 92 -3.09 -7.89 4.52
C THR A 92 -3.82 -6.95 3.55
N SER A 93 -3.35 -5.71 3.39
CA SER A 93 -3.92 -4.76 2.42
C SER A 93 -3.78 -5.26 0.97
N VAL A 94 -2.64 -5.88 0.62
CA VAL A 94 -2.42 -6.50 -0.68
C VAL A 94 -3.39 -7.67 -0.91
N LEU A 95 -3.64 -8.49 0.11
CA LEU A 95 -4.47 -9.69 -0.01
C LEU A 95 -5.98 -9.42 0.10
N THR A 96 -6.40 -8.38 0.81
CA THR A 96 -7.82 -8.04 1.01
C THR A 96 -8.28 -6.92 0.09
N GLY A 97 -7.36 -6.09 -0.40
CA GLY A 97 -7.67 -4.85 -1.10
C GLY A 97 -8.27 -3.77 -0.19
N MET A 98 -8.16 -3.92 1.13
CA MET A 98 -8.68 -2.98 2.13
C MET A 98 -7.56 -2.19 2.78
N LEU A 99 -7.86 -1.03 3.35
CA LEU A 99 -6.92 -0.27 4.18
C LEU A 99 -6.80 -0.85 5.60
N PRO A 100 -5.68 -0.60 6.30
CA PRO A 100 -5.41 -1.01 7.70
C PRO A 100 -6.54 -0.74 8.69
N GLU A 101 -7.18 0.41 8.57
CA GLU A 101 -8.29 0.83 9.43
C GLU A 101 -9.52 -0.07 9.28
N LYS A 102 -9.73 -0.66 8.10
CA LYS A 102 -10.91 -1.48 7.81
C LYS A 102 -10.66 -2.97 8.01
N HIS A 103 -9.50 -3.49 7.58
CA HIS A 103 -9.20 -4.92 7.79
C HIS A 103 -8.75 -5.22 9.23
N GLY A 104 -8.27 -4.21 9.97
CA GLY A 104 -8.01 -4.29 11.41
C GLY A 104 -6.84 -5.19 11.82
N PHE A 105 -5.94 -5.53 10.89
CA PHE A 105 -4.83 -6.46 11.11
C PHE A 105 -3.49 -5.74 10.88
N ASN A 106 -3.07 -4.98 11.88
CA ASN A 106 -2.00 -3.99 11.74
C ASN A 106 -0.78 -4.36 12.58
N ASN A 107 -1.00 -5.03 13.71
CA ASN A 107 -0.01 -5.39 14.71
C ASN A 107 -0.17 -6.85 15.17
N VAL A 108 0.76 -7.27 16.01
CA VAL A 108 0.77 -8.59 16.65
C VAL A 108 -0.44 -8.77 17.55
N GLY A 109 -1.17 -9.87 17.37
CA GLY A 109 -2.37 -10.20 18.16
C GLY A 109 -3.67 -9.58 17.66
N ASP A 110 -3.63 -8.79 16.58
CA ASP A 110 -4.82 -8.26 15.95
C ASP A 110 -5.66 -9.37 15.30
N LYS A 111 -6.97 -9.12 15.17
CA LYS A 111 -7.89 -10.04 14.48
C LYS A 111 -8.25 -9.47 13.12
N LEU A 112 -8.13 -10.32 12.11
CA LEU A 112 -8.54 -9.99 10.75
C LEU A 112 -10.07 -9.84 10.67
N ASN A 113 -10.54 -8.67 10.24
CA ASN A 113 -11.96 -8.35 10.02
C ASN A 113 -12.33 -8.28 8.53
N ALA A 114 -11.62 -9.03 7.69
CA ALA A 114 -11.76 -8.99 6.24
C ALA A 114 -11.50 -10.36 5.63
N GLN A 115 -12.09 -10.61 4.46
CA GLN A 115 -11.80 -11.82 3.69
C GLN A 115 -10.60 -11.55 2.78
N THR A 116 -9.60 -12.44 2.81
CA THR A 116 -8.49 -12.38 1.86
C THR A 116 -8.90 -12.96 0.50
N ILE A 117 -8.19 -12.59 -0.57
CA ILE A 117 -8.40 -13.17 -1.90
C ILE A 117 -8.20 -14.68 -1.90
N GLN A 118 -7.31 -15.21 -1.06
CA GLN A 118 -7.16 -16.66 -0.89
C GLN A 118 -8.44 -17.31 -0.33
N GLN A 119 -8.99 -16.76 0.76
CA GLN A 119 -10.22 -17.26 1.35
C GLN A 119 -11.42 -17.13 0.39
N ALA A 120 -11.49 -16.05 -0.39
CA ALA A 120 -12.53 -15.86 -1.39
C ALA A 120 -12.41 -16.86 -2.56
N MET A 121 -11.19 -17.18 -2.99
CA MET A 121 -10.89 -18.21 -4.00
C MET A 121 -11.28 -19.60 -3.52
N GLU A 122 -10.94 -19.96 -2.29
CA GLU A 122 -11.28 -21.27 -1.71
C GLU A 122 -12.79 -21.45 -1.55
N GLY A 123 -13.52 -20.38 -1.24
CA GLY A 123 -14.98 -20.38 -1.26
C GLY A 123 -15.57 -20.79 -2.61
N LYS A 124 -14.82 -20.59 -3.71
CA LYS A 124 -15.16 -21.06 -5.08
C LYS A 124 -14.43 -22.35 -5.48
N LYS A 125 -13.81 -23.07 -4.54
CA LYS A 125 -13.02 -24.29 -4.76
C LYS A 125 -11.83 -24.09 -5.70
N ILE A 126 -11.22 -22.91 -5.65
CA ILE A 126 -9.97 -22.62 -6.34
C ILE A 126 -8.84 -22.83 -5.33
N ASP A 127 -7.93 -23.75 -5.64
CA ASP A 127 -6.83 -24.10 -4.75
C ASP A 127 -5.84 -22.93 -4.61
N THR A 128 -5.46 -22.62 -3.38
CA THR A 128 -4.51 -21.54 -3.07
C THR A 128 -3.37 -22.03 -2.20
N SER A 129 -2.23 -21.35 -2.27
CA SER A 129 -1.09 -21.60 -1.38
C SER A 129 -0.53 -20.32 -0.81
N PHE A 130 0.06 -20.43 0.38
CA PHE A 130 0.73 -19.33 1.05
C PHE A 130 2.10 -19.78 1.61
N PHE A 131 3.16 -19.29 0.98
CA PHE A 131 4.54 -19.48 1.38
C PHE A 131 5.11 -18.22 2.03
N GLY A 132 6.00 -18.40 3.02
CA GLY A 132 6.64 -17.27 3.71
C GLY A 132 5.79 -16.63 4.82
N ALA A 133 4.63 -17.21 5.14
CA ALA A 133 3.80 -16.76 6.26
C ALA A 133 4.40 -17.20 7.61
N GLU A 134 5.26 -16.35 8.20
CA GLU A 134 5.79 -16.54 9.56
C GLU A 134 5.13 -15.62 10.59
N GLY A 135 5.26 -15.99 11.87
CA GLY A 135 4.69 -15.24 12.98
C GLY A 135 3.19 -15.00 12.79
N GLU A 136 2.81 -13.72 12.82
CA GLU A 136 1.42 -13.28 12.70
C GLU A 136 0.81 -13.51 11.31
N LEU A 137 1.62 -13.58 10.25
CA LEU A 137 1.08 -13.82 8.89
C LEU A 137 0.42 -15.19 8.75
N LYS A 138 0.70 -16.14 9.66
CA LYS A 138 -0.01 -17.42 9.73
C LYS A 138 -1.51 -17.26 10.00
N ASN A 139 -1.90 -16.16 10.65
CA ASN A 139 -3.32 -15.86 10.91
C ASN A 139 -4.07 -15.41 9.65
N LEU A 140 -3.37 -15.21 8.52
CA LEU A 140 -3.94 -14.90 7.22
C LEU A 140 -4.16 -16.15 6.34
N TRP A 141 -3.87 -17.34 6.88
CA TRP A 141 -4.13 -18.59 6.18
C TRP A 141 -5.59 -18.74 5.83
N ALA A 142 -5.81 -19.33 4.66
CA ALA A 142 -7.12 -19.80 4.26
C ALA A 142 -7.22 -21.28 4.66
N ASP A 143 -8.31 -21.67 5.33
CA ASP A 143 -8.43 -22.97 6.01
C ASP A 143 -8.30 -24.18 5.07
N GLY A 144 -8.67 -24.01 3.79
CA GLY A 144 -8.55 -25.04 2.75
C GLY A 144 -7.26 -24.98 1.94
N GLY A 145 -6.41 -23.98 2.20
CA GLY A 145 -5.24 -23.68 1.40
C GLY A 145 -4.01 -24.49 1.76
N TYR A 146 -3.12 -24.63 0.78
CA TYR A 146 -1.80 -25.21 0.98
C TYR A 146 -0.87 -24.17 1.64
N ASN A 147 -0.87 -24.13 2.96
CA ASN A 147 -0.12 -23.14 3.74
C ASN A 147 1.19 -23.72 4.28
N CYS A 148 2.31 -23.09 3.94
CA CYS A 148 3.63 -23.47 4.45
C CYS A 148 4.17 -22.40 5.39
N SER A 149 4.30 -22.75 6.68
CA SER A 149 5.18 -21.99 7.60
C SER A 149 6.45 -22.76 7.88
N GLY A 150 7.58 -22.07 7.78
CA GLY A 150 8.87 -22.55 8.24
C GLY A 150 9.02 -22.46 9.76
N PRO A 151 10.26 -22.69 10.20
CA PRO A 151 11.16 -21.55 10.36
C PRO A 151 11.94 -21.29 9.07
N PHE A 152 11.59 -20.22 8.35
CA PHE A 152 12.34 -19.66 7.24
C PHE A 152 13.48 -18.76 7.72
N ASN A 153 13.51 -18.41 9.01
CA ASN A 153 14.57 -17.65 9.67
C ASN A 153 14.84 -16.31 8.96
N ASN A 154 13.79 -15.63 8.52
CA ASN A 154 13.88 -14.35 7.82
C ASN A 154 14.78 -14.39 6.55
N SER A 155 14.83 -15.53 5.84
CA SER A 155 15.61 -15.66 4.61
C SER A 155 14.75 -15.98 3.40
N ASP A 156 14.94 -15.20 2.33
CA ASP A 156 14.28 -15.39 1.04
C ASP A 156 14.63 -16.75 0.44
N GLU A 157 15.88 -17.18 0.63
CA GLU A 157 16.37 -18.45 0.10
C GLU A 157 15.62 -19.65 0.70
N ASN A 158 15.34 -19.63 2.00
CA ASN A 158 14.61 -20.70 2.67
C ASN A 158 13.14 -20.77 2.18
N VAL A 159 12.51 -19.62 1.99
CA VAL A 159 11.15 -19.55 1.43
C VAL A 159 11.14 -20.12 0.01
N VAL A 160 12.06 -19.69 -0.86
CA VAL A 160 12.12 -20.18 -2.25
C VAL A 160 12.51 -21.65 -2.34
N ASN A 161 13.41 -22.14 -1.47
CA ASN A 161 13.71 -23.56 -1.38
C ASN A 161 12.46 -24.37 -1.04
N ASN A 162 11.63 -23.88 -0.12
CA ASN A 162 10.37 -24.53 0.25
C ASN A 162 9.34 -24.50 -0.90
N VAL A 163 9.19 -23.36 -1.58
CA VAL A 163 8.35 -23.23 -2.78
C VAL A 163 8.75 -24.26 -3.85
N LEU A 164 10.05 -24.40 -4.13
CA LEU A 164 10.55 -25.33 -5.14
C LEU A 164 10.43 -26.79 -4.70
N ALA A 165 10.63 -27.10 -3.41
CA ALA A 165 10.51 -28.45 -2.88
C ALA A 165 9.05 -28.95 -2.89
N GLU A 166 8.10 -28.07 -2.60
CA GLU A 166 6.67 -28.38 -2.56
C GLU A 166 5.96 -28.07 -3.89
N TRP A 167 6.71 -27.67 -4.93
CA TRP A 167 6.18 -27.23 -6.23
C TRP A 167 5.24 -28.25 -6.89
N SER A 168 5.60 -29.53 -6.87
CA SER A 168 4.80 -30.60 -7.46
C SER A 168 3.60 -30.99 -6.60
N LYS A 169 3.65 -30.71 -5.30
CA LYS A 169 2.60 -31.05 -4.32
C LYS A 169 1.54 -29.95 -4.25
N SER A 170 1.95 -28.69 -4.33
CA SER A 170 1.06 -27.53 -4.44
C SER A 170 0.63 -27.35 -5.90
N GLN A 171 -0.51 -27.94 -6.29
CA GLN A 171 -1.16 -27.64 -7.58
C GLN A 171 -2.04 -26.38 -7.53
N SER A 172 -1.75 -25.49 -6.58
CA SER A 172 -2.51 -24.29 -6.33
C SER A 172 -2.52 -23.34 -7.53
N TYR A 173 -3.70 -22.80 -7.81
CA TYR A 173 -3.90 -21.81 -8.86
C TYR A 173 -3.36 -20.45 -8.43
N LEU A 174 -3.66 -19.99 -7.20
CA LEU A 174 -3.05 -18.79 -6.62
C LEU A 174 -1.94 -19.18 -5.63
N ASN A 175 -0.74 -18.65 -5.83
CA ASN A 175 0.41 -18.88 -4.98
C ASN A 175 0.91 -17.54 -4.43
N VAL A 176 0.69 -17.30 -3.14
CA VAL A 176 1.19 -16.12 -2.44
C VAL A 176 2.54 -16.46 -1.80
N ILE A 177 3.55 -15.65 -2.09
CA ILE A 177 4.93 -15.87 -1.63
C ILE A 177 5.44 -14.59 -0.98
N VAL A 178 5.70 -14.62 0.32
CA VAL A 178 6.28 -13.49 1.05
C VAL A 178 7.78 -13.74 1.29
N LEU A 179 8.62 -12.83 0.82
CA LEU A 179 10.07 -12.86 0.95
C LEU A 179 10.51 -11.87 2.04
N PRO A 180 10.98 -12.33 3.22
CA PRO A 180 11.11 -11.50 4.42
C PRO A 180 12.47 -10.79 4.61
N GLU A 181 13.49 -11.11 3.80
CA GLU A 181 14.89 -10.75 4.12
C GLU A 181 15.15 -9.24 4.08
N LEU A 182 14.59 -8.53 3.09
CA LEU A 182 14.96 -7.15 2.76
C LEU A 182 14.64 -6.14 3.87
N ARG A 183 13.50 -6.22 4.55
CA ARG A 183 13.13 -5.25 5.59
C ARG A 183 14.13 -5.23 6.75
N SER A 184 14.67 -6.39 7.12
CA SER A 184 15.69 -6.48 8.18
C SER A 184 16.98 -5.75 7.79
N VAL A 185 17.42 -5.91 6.55
CA VAL A 185 18.62 -5.26 6.00
C VAL A 185 18.37 -3.76 5.85
N LEU A 186 17.20 -3.38 5.35
CA LEU A 186 16.77 -1.99 5.21
C LEU A 186 16.78 -1.25 6.55
N ASN A 187 16.20 -1.84 7.59
CA ASN A 187 16.15 -1.22 8.93
C ASN A 187 17.55 -1.07 9.54
N LYS A 188 18.47 -1.98 9.23
CA LYS A 188 19.82 -1.98 9.80
C LYS A 188 20.78 -1.05 9.06
N HIS A 189 20.70 -0.98 7.74
CA HIS A 189 21.71 -0.29 6.91
C HIS A 189 21.15 0.93 6.15
N GLY A 190 19.83 1.02 5.97
CA GLY A 190 19.17 2.10 5.25
C GLY A 190 19.13 1.91 3.72
N VAL A 191 18.23 2.63 3.07
CA VAL A 191 17.87 2.46 1.64
C VAL A 191 19.02 2.74 0.65
N ASN A 192 19.97 3.58 1.03
CA ASN A 192 21.08 3.99 0.15
C ASN A 192 22.36 3.14 0.34
N SER A 193 22.35 2.20 1.29
CA SER A 193 23.51 1.35 1.61
C SER A 193 23.83 0.34 0.51
N ASN A 194 25.10 -0.09 0.43
CA ASN A 194 25.50 -1.13 -0.52
C ASN A 194 24.99 -2.50 -0.08
N GLU A 195 24.89 -2.73 1.23
CA GLU A 195 24.33 -3.94 1.85
C GLU A 195 22.88 -4.14 1.42
N TYR A 196 22.06 -3.09 1.45
CA TYR A 196 20.68 -3.17 0.98
C TYR A 196 20.59 -3.41 -0.53
N LYS A 197 21.43 -2.76 -1.35
CA LYS A 197 21.48 -3.03 -2.81
C LYS A 197 21.88 -4.49 -3.09
N MET A 198 22.89 -5.01 -2.38
CA MET A 198 23.30 -6.42 -2.52
C MET A 198 22.19 -7.39 -2.11
N ALA A 199 21.46 -7.08 -1.04
CA ALA A 199 20.30 -7.84 -0.62
C ALA A 199 19.19 -7.82 -1.69
N VAL A 200 18.91 -6.67 -2.30
CA VAL A 200 17.95 -6.54 -3.41
C VAL A 200 18.37 -7.41 -4.62
N THR A 201 19.65 -7.42 -4.99
CA THR A 201 20.18 -8.33 -6.04
C THR A 201 20.00 -9.81 -5.65
N LYS A 202 20.19 -10.15 -4.38
CA LYS A 202 19.98 -11.52 -3.88
C LYS A 202 18.51 -11.91 -3.96
N THR A 203 17.58 -11.05 -3.53
CA THR A 203 16.13 -11.27 -3.67
C THR A 203 15.73 -11.43 -5.14
N ASP A 204 16.25 -10.59 -6.05
CA ASP A 204 16.03 -10.76 -7.50
C ASP A 204 16.49 -12.14 -7.99
N SER A 205 17.63 -12.61 -7.51
CA SER A 205 18.15 -13.94 -7.84
C SER A 205 17.24 -15.06 -7.34
N GLN A 206 16.63 -14.91 -6.14
CA GLN A 206 15.66 -15.87 -5.62
C GLN A 206 14.37 -15.88 -6.44
N ILE A 207 13.86 -14.71 -6.83
CA ILE A 207 12.73 -14.59 -7.77
C ILE A 207 13.07 -15.29 -9.09
N GLY A 208 14.27 -15.07 -9.63
CA GLY A 208 14.76 -15.72 -10.84
C GLY A 208 14.75 -17.25 -10.78
N ARG A 209 14.92 -17.86 -9.60
CA ARG A 209 14.80 -19.33 -9.44
C ARG A 209 13.36 -19.81 -9.65
N ILE A 210 12.37 -19.06 -9.16
CA ILE A 210 10.95 -19.35 -9.38
C ILE A 210 10.62 -19.19 -10.88
N LEU A 211 11.08 -18.09 -11.51
CA LEU A 211 10.85 -17.86 -12.93
C LEU A 211 11.49 -18.94 -13.80
N ARG A 212 12.72 -19.37 -13.46
CA ARG A 212 13.39 -20.48 -14.16
C ARG A 212 12.57 -21.75 -14.09
N LYS A 213 12.02 -22.09 -12.92
CA LYS A 213 11.17 -23.27 -12.75
C LYS A 213 9.92 -23.20 -13.64
N LEU A 214 9.32 -22.00 -13.80
CA LEU A 214 8.20 -21.79 -14.73
C LEU A 214 8.60 -21.95 -16.19
N HIS A 215 9.81 -21.54 -16.58
CA HIS A 215 10.34 -21.76 -17.92
C HIS A 215 10.61 -23.24 -18.19
N GLU A 216 11.21 -23.96 -17.24
CA GLU A 216 11.46 -25.41 -17.34
C GLU A 216 10.17 -26.21 -17.56
N GLU A 217 9.06 -25.76 -16.98
CA GLU A 217 7.74 -26.39 -17.13
C GLU A 217 6.91 -25.84 -18.30
N ASN A 218 7.47 -24.93 -19.11
CA ASN A 218 6.76 -24.24 -20.21
C ASN A 218 5.45 -23.56 -19.75
N SER A 219 5.38 -23.15 -18.48
CA SER A 219 4.20 -22.53 -17.86
C SER A 219 4.36 -21.03 -17.66
N TYR A 220 5.56 -20.48 -17.89
CA TYR A 220 5.85 -19.05 -17.73
C TYR A 220 4.92 -18.13 -18.55
N GLU A 221 4.64 -18.46 -19.82
CA GLU A 221 3.76 -17.62 -20.66
C GLU A 221 2.27 -17.74 -20.30
N LYS A 222 1.89 -18.85 -19.67
CA LYS A 222 0.52 -19.09 -19.21
C LYS A 222 0.30 -18.62 -17.77
N SER A 223 1.36 -18.24 -17.07
CA SER A 223 1.29 -17.80 -15.67
C SER A 223 1.15 -16.29 -15.58
N MET A 224 0.37 -15.86 -14.58
CA MET A 224 0.34 -14.49 -14.13
C MET A 224 1.35 -14.32 -13.00
N ILE A 225 2.20 -13.32 -13.09
CA ILE A 225 3.23 -13.01 -12.08
C ILE A 225 3.05 -11.55 -11.68
N ILE A 226 2.84 -11.34 -10.38
CA ILE A 226 2.71 -10.03 -9.76
C ILE A 226 3.82 -9.93 -8.70
N ILE A 227 4.69 -8.93 -8.82
CA ILE A 227 5.77 -8.68 -7.88
C ILE A 227 5.54 -7.31 -7.25
N THR A 228 5.56 -7.25 -5.92
CA THR A 228 5.48 -5.99 -5.17
C THR A 228 6.36 -5.99 -3.92
N GLY A 229 6.45 -4.83 -3.27
CA GLY A 229 7.09 -4.65 -1.97
C GLY A 229 6.09 -4.21 -0.91
N THR A 230 6.57 -4.04 0.34
CA THR A 230 5.69 -3.69 1.46
C THR A 230 5.92 -2.30 2.06
N HIS A 231 7.06 -1.66 1.76
CA HIS A 231 7.56 -0.51 2.50
C HIS A 231 7.79 0.73 1.65
N GLY A 232 7.48 1.91 2.20
CA GLY A 232 7.79 3.21 1.62
C GLY A 232 7.14 3.40 0.25
N SER A 233 7.95 3.44 -0.80
CA SER A 233 7.50 3.46 -2.19
C SER A 233 7.81 2.12 -2.87
N PRO A 234 7.00 1.08 -2.65
CA PRO A 234 7.26 -0.22 -3.25
C PRO A 234 7.07 -0.19 -4.78
N PRO A 235 7.67 -1.11 -5.52
CA PRO A 235 7.34 -1.32 -6.93
C PRO A 235 6.06 -2.18 -7.06
N ILE A 236 5.38 -2.09 -8.20
CA ILE A 236 4.42 -3.10 -8.67
C ILE A 236 4.79 -3.41 -10.11
N MET A 237 4.99 -4.69 -10.40
CA MET A 237 5.28 -5.23 -11.73
C MET A 237 4.38 -6.43 -11.97
N MET A 238 3.75 -6.50 -13.13
CA MET A 238 2.74 -7.50 -13.46
C MET A 238 2.98 -8.04 -14.87
N LYS A 239 3.05 -9.35 -15.02
CA LYS A 239 3.07 -10.04 -16.31
C LYS A 239 1.95 -11.07 -16.33
N GLY A 240 1.29 -11.23 -17.48
CA GLY A 240 0.34 -12.30 -17.70
C GLY A 240 -0.51 -12.07 -18.94
N LEU A 241 -1.24 -13.10 -19.35
CA LEU A 241 -2.15 -13.06 -20.49
C LEU A 241 -3.11 -11.86 -20.50
N PRO A 242 -3.77 -11.47 -19.38
CA PRO A 242 -4.70 -10.36 -19.41
C PRO A 242 -4.02 -8.99 -19.48
N PHE A 243 -2.73 -8.89 -19.16
CA PHE A 243 -2.03 -7.60 -19.04
C PHE A 243 -1.37 -7.16 -20.34
N LYS A 244 -1.34 -5.84 -20.57
CA LYS A 244 -0.54 -5.20 -21.63
C LYS A 244 0.94 -5.52 -21.42
N GLU A 245 1.71 -5.42 -22.50
CA GLU A 245 3.14 -5.68 -22.49
C GLU A 245 3.90 -4.37 -22.65
N ASN A 246 5.11 -4.30 -22.07
CA ASN A 246 6.01 -3.15 -22.14
C ASN A 246 5.33 -1.79 -21.86
N THR A 247 4.49 -1.72 -20.83
CA THR A 247 3.67 -0.53 -20.54
C THR A 247 3.93 -0.02 -19.12
N GLN A 248 3.99 1.32 -18.96
CA GLN A 248 3.95 1.95 -17.65
C GLN A 248 2.54 2.39 -17.29
N SER A 249 2.06 1.93 -16.14
CA SER A 249 0.77 2.32 -15.59
C SER A 249 0.86 3.66 -14.84
N PRO A 250 -0.22 4.47 -14.83
CA PRO A 250 -0.41 5.53 -13.85
C PRO A 250 -0.22 5.05 -12.41
N PRO A 251 -0.13 5.96 -11.43
CA PRO A 251 0.03 5.60 -10.02
C PRO A 251 -1.04 4.61 -9.55
N LEU A 252 -0.61 3.58 -8.82
CA LEU A 252 -1.45 2.51 -8.29
C LEU A 252 -1.41 2.48 -6.76
N SER A 253 -2.40 1.84 -6.14
CA SER A 253 -2.36 1.46 -4.72
C SER A 253 -1.99 -0.02 -4.60
N ILE A 254 -1.29 -0.39 -3.52
CA ILE A 254 -1.11 -1.82 -3.19
C ILE A 254 -2.44 -2.55 -2.98
N CYS A 255 -3.49 -1.81 -2.60
CA CYS A 255 -4.83 -2.36 -2.39
C CYS A 255 -5.51 -2.77 -3.71
N ASP A 256 -5.00 -2.33 -4.86
CA ASP A 256 -5.60 -2.62 -6.17
C ASP A 256 -5.34 -4.06 -6.64
N ILE A 257 -4.39 -4.76 -6.01
CA ILE A 257 -3.96 -6.11 -6.40
C ILE A 257 -5.08 -7.14 -6.20
N ALA A 258 -5.61 -7.26 -4.98
CA ALA A 258 -6.67 -8.23 -4.66
C ALA A 258 -7.94 -8.06 -5.52
N PRO A 259 -8.55 -6.87 -5.67
CA PRO A 259 -9.74 -6.70 -6.51
C PRO A 259 -9.45 -6.98 -7.99
N THR A 260 -8.23 -6.69 -8.46
CA THR A 260 -7.81 -7.04 -9.83
C THR A 260 -7.74 -8.55 -10.03
N ILE A 261 -7.10 -9.28 -9.11
CA ILE A 261 -7.09 -10.75 -9.13
C ILE A 261 -8.52 -11.29 -9.02
N GLY A 262 -9.33 -10.70 -8.15
CA GLY A 262 -10.73 -11.06 -7.96
C GLY A 262 -11.52 -10.97 -9.26
N TYR A 263 -11.53 -9.79 -9.89
CA TYR A 263 -12.20 -9.54 -11.16
C TYR A 263 -11.79 -10.53 -12.26
N LEU A 264 -10.48 -10.74 -12.44
CA LEU A 264 -9.94 -11.64 -13.48
C LEU A 264 -10.34 -13.11 -13.29
N ASN A 265 -10.72 -13.50 -12.07
CA ASN A 265 -11.14 -14.86 -11.74
C ASN A 265 -12.63 -14.94 -11.39
N GLY A 266 -13.40 -13.88 -11.66
CA GLY A 266 -14.83 -13.81 -11.38
C GLY A 266 -15.16 -13.90 -9.89
N ILE A 267 -14.28 -13.41 -9.02
CA ILE A 267 -14.44 -13.40 -7.56
C ILE A 267 -14.72 -11.97 -7.11
N GLU A 268 -15.83 -11.82 -6.39
CA GLU A 268 -16.19 -10.56 -5.76
C GLU A 268 -15.64 -10.55 -4.34
N LEU A 269 -14.69 -9.65 -4.09
CA LEU A 269 -14.31 -9.27 -2.75
C LEU A 269 -15.35 -8.27 -2.25
N GLY A 270 -15.84 -8.41 -1.02
CA GLY A 270 -16.93 -7.59 -0.47
C GLY A 270 -16.65 -6.08 -0.48
N LYS A 271 -16.40 -5.46 0.68
CA LYS A 271 -16.06 -4.03 0.73
C LYS A 271 -14.55 -3.86 0.61
N VAL A 272 -14.08 -3.42 -0.55
CA VAL A 272 -12.66 -3.12 -0.81
C VAL A 272 -12.40 -1.61 -0.92
N ASN A 273 -11.15 -1.20 -0.72
CA ASN A 273 -10.67 0.16 -0.96
C ASN A 273 -9.95 0.30 -2.31
N GLY A 274 -9.26 -0.76 -2.74
CA GLY A 274 -8.57 -0.78 -4.03
C GLY A 274 -9.54 -0.88 -5.20
N MET A 275 -9.06 -0.46 -6.36
CA MET A 275 -9.80 -0.51 -7.62
C MET A 275 -9.24 -1.59 -8.54
N VAL A 276 -10.05 -2.06 -9.48
CA VAL A 276 -9.57 -2.94 -10.53
C VAL A 276 -8.65 -2.15 -11.48
N LEU A 277 -7.53 -2.75 -11.85
CA LEU A 277 -6.49 -2.12 -12.67
C LEU A 277 -6.83 -2.11 -14.17
N TRP A 278 -7.98 -1.55 -14.53
CA TRP A 278 -8.54 -1.55 -15.90
C TRP A 278 -7.56 -1.16 -17.01
N ASN A 279 -6.68 -0.18 -16.79
CA ASN A 279 -5.75 0.31 -17.82
C ASN A 279 -4.64 -0.67 -18.18
N THR A 280 -4.41 -1.61 -17.28
CA THR A 280 -3.35 -2.59 -17.40
C THR A 280 -3.79 -3.75 -18.30
N PHE A 281 -5.08 -3.88 -18.60
CA PHE A 281 -5.61 -5.01 -19.36
C PHE A 281 -5.48 -4.83 -20.88
N LYS A 282 -5.21 -5.93 -21.59
CA LYS A 282 -5.34 -6.02 -23.04
C LYS A 282 -6.82 -5.99 -23.44
N ASN A 283 -7.08 -5.59 -24.68
CA ASN A 283 -8.40 -5.71 -25.28
C ASN A 283 -8.69 -7.20 -25.52
N LEU A 284 -9.57 -7.79 -24.70
CA LEU A 284 -10.01 -9.19 -24.86
C LEU A 284 -11.18 -9.26 -25.86
N PRO A 285 -11.34 -10.38 -26.59
CA PRO A 285 -12.52 -10.59 -27.43
C PRO A 285 -13.81 -10.43 -26.61
N GLY A 286 -14.68 -9.50 -27.03
CA GLY A 286 -15.93 -9.17 -26.31
C GLY A 286 -15.82 -8.05 -25.26
N GLN A 287 -14.61 -7.52 -25.00
CA GLN A 287 -14.41 -6.31 -24.19
C GLN A 287 -13.82 -5.20 -25.07
N SER A 288 -14.63 -4.19 -25.39
CA SER A 288 -14.10 -3.00 -26.07
C SER A 288 -13.25 -2.17 -25.10
N GLU A 289 -12.26 -1.48 -25.64
CA GLU A 289 -11.46 -0.51 -24.85
C GLU A 289 -12.35 0.54 -24.19
N GLU A 290 -13.45 0.92 -24.85
CA GLU A 290 -14.47 1.83 -24.34
C GLU A 290 -15.15 1.29 -23.08
N TYR A 291 -15.42 -0.02 -23.03
CA TYR A 291 -15.98 -0.66 -21.84
C TYR A 291 -15.01 -0.59 -20.65
N LEU A 292 -13.73 -0.94 -20.87
CA LEU A 292 -12.70 -0.89 -19.82
C LEU A 292 -12.51 0.53 -19.29
N LEU A 293 -12.50 1.52 -20.19
CA LEU A 293 -12.43 2.93 -19.83
C LEU A 293 -13.67 3.39 -19.07
N SER A 294 -14.87 2.95 -19.49
CA SER A 294 -16.12 3.27 -18.80
C SER A 294 -16.15 2.72 -17.37
N GLN A 295 -15.73 1.46 -17.16
CA GLN A 295 -15.61 0.88 -15.82
C GLN A 295 -14.62 1.65 -14.95
N ARG A 296 -13.46 2.03 -15.50
CA ARG A 296 -12.50 2.87 -14.79
C ARG A 296 -13.08 4.23 -14.41
N ILE A 297 -13.77 4.89 -15.33
CA ILE A 297 -14.37 6.22 -15.07
C ILE A 297 -15.40 6.12 -13.94
N LYS A 298 -16.18 5.04 -13.92
CA LYS A 298 -17.11 4.75 -12.84
C LYS A 298 -16.37 4.60 -11.50
N ASP A 299 -15.39 3.70 -11.42
CA ASP A 299 -14.63 3.45 -10.18
C ASP A 299 -13.93 4.72 -9.66
N LEU A 300 -13.33 5.50 -10.57
CA LEU A 300 -12.70 6.78 -10.23
C LEU A 300 -13.72 7.81 -9.75
N SER A 301 -14.91 7.85 -10.34
CA SER A 301 -15.97 8.79 -9.91
C SER A 301 -16.48 8.43 -8.52
N ASP A 302 -16.72 7.14 -8.26
CA ASP A 302 -17.14 6.63 -6.96
C ASP A 302 -16.06 6.92 -5.89
N ALA A 303 -14.80 6.60 -6.19
CA ALA A 303 -13.66 6.88 -5.30
C ALA A 303 -13.47 8.38 -5.04
N ASN A 304 -13.58 9.22 -6.08
CA ASN A 304 -13.44 10.67 -5.94
C ASN A 304 -14.58 11.27 -5.11
N SER A 305 -15.82 10.78 -5.26
CA SER A 305 -16.94 11.18 -4.41
C SER A 305 -16.64 10.88 -2.95
N HIS A 306 -16.20 9.67 -2.64
CA HIS A 306 -15.83 9.28 -1.28
C HIS A 306 -14.69 10.12 -0.71
N LEU A 307 -13.67 10.45 -1.51
CA LEU A 307 -12.58 11.32 -1.08
C LEU A 307 -13.06 12.75 -0.76
N LEU A 308 -13.99 13.29 -1.55
CA LEU A 308 -14.57 14.61 -1.31
C LEU A 308 -15.42 14.61 -0.02
N ASP A 309 -16.21 13.57 0.23
CA ASP A 309 -16.99 13.43 1.46
C ASP A 309 -16.08 13.35 2.70
N GLU A 310 -15.03 12.53 2.63
CA GLU A 310 -14.02 12.41 3.69
C GLU A 310 -13.26 13.72 3.91
N MET A 311 -12.88 14.43 2.84
CA MET A 311 -12.23 15.73 2.95
C MET A 311 -13.13 16.76 3.64
N ASN A 312 -14.43 16.77 3.34
CA ASN A 312 -15.39 17.63 4.01
C ASN A 312 -15.53 17.27 5.49
N ARG A 313 -15.64 15.98 5.82
CA ARG A 313 -15.69 15.49 7.21
C ARG A 313 -14.46 15.91 8.00
N LEU A 314 -13.26 15.69 7.45
CA LEU A 314 -12.00 16.09 8.10
C LEU A 314 -11.89 17.60 8.29
N GLN A 315 -12.42 18.39 7.36
CA GLN A 315 -12.44 19.85 7.48
C GLN A 315 -13.40 20.30 8.59
N GLU A 316 -14.56 19.66 8.74
CA GLU A 316 -15.47 19.90 9.86
C GLU A 316 -14.83 19.55 11.20
N GLU A 317 -14.22 18.36 11.32
CA GLU A 317 -13.50 17.94 12.53
C GLU A 317 -12.36 18.90 12.88
N LYS A 318 -11.57 19.31 11.89
CA LYS A 318 -10.49 20.29 12.07
C LYS A 318 -11.01 21.62 12.62
N ASN A 319 -12.16 22.10 12.11
CA ASN A 319 -12.78 23.32 12.61
C ASN A 319 -13.27 23.17 14.05
N GLN A 320 -13.85 22.01 14.39
CA GLN A 320 -14.27 21.71 15.76
C GLN A 320 -13.09 21.65 16.73
N VAL A 321 -12.01 20.97 16.35
CA VAL A 321 -10.78 20.90 17.16
C VAL A 321 -10.19 22.29 17.36
N LYS A 322 -10.19 23.14 16.33
CA LYS A 322 -9.73 24.54 16.45
C LYS A 322 -10.57 25.33 17.44
N LEU A 323 -11.91 25.19 17.39
CA LEU A 323 -12.81 25.85 18.34
C LEU A 323 -12.58 25.37 19.78
N GLN A 324 -12.32 24.07 19.98
CA GLN A 324 -11.95 23.52 21.29
C GLN A 324 -10.62 24.08 21.78
N GLN A 325 -9.60 24.18 20.92
CA GLN A 325 -8.32 24.78 21.27
C GLN A 325 -8.46 26.25 21.68
N ASP A 326 -9.27 27.03 20.97
CA ASP A 326 -9.54 28.44 21.31
C ASP A 326 -10.28 28.56 22.65
N THR A 327 -11.20 27.63 22.95
CA THR A 327 -11.93 27.59 24.22
C THR A 327 -10.98 27.26 25.38
N ILE A 328 -10.15 26.22 25.22
CA ILE A 328 -9.14 25.82 26.22
C ILE A 328 -8.12 26.95 26.44
N ALA A 329 -7.73 27.67 25.39
CA ALA A 329 -6.83 28.82 25.51
C ALA A 329 -7.43 29.93 26.39
N LYS A 330 -8.72 30.26 26.19
CA LYS A 330 -9.44 31.23 27.03
C LYS A 330 -9.56 30.77 28.48
N GLU A 331 -9.92 29.50 28.71
CA GLU A 331 -10.00 28.94 30.06
C GLU A 331 -8.63 28.99 30.77
N LYS A 332 -7.55 28.69 30.04
CA LYS A 332 -6.19 28.78 30.57
C LYS A 332 -5.83 30.21 30.97
N GLU A 333 -6.19 31.21 30.15
CA GLU A 333 -6.01 32.62 30.50
C GLU A 333 -6.81 33.01 31.75
N ASP A 334 -8.06 32.58 31.86
CA ASP A 334 -8.90 32.89 33.01
C ASP A 334 -8.36 32.26 34.30
N ILE A 335 -7.91 31.00 34.24
CA ILE A 335 -7.23 30.33 35.35
C ILE A 335 -5.95 31.09 35.74
N GLN A 336 -5.16 31.52 34.76
CA GLN A 336 -3.94 32.28 35.01
C GLN A 336 -4.25 33.60 35.74
N ARG A 337 -5.29 34.34 35.32
CA ARG A 337 -5.74 35.56 36.00
C ARG A 337 -6.20 35.27 37.44
N GLN A 338 -6.88 34.16 37.67
CA GLN A 338 -7.29 33.76 39.03
C GLN A 338 -6.09 33.42 39.91
N ILE A 339 -5.07 32.73 39.39
CA ILE A 339 -3.82 32.44 40.10
C ILE A 339 -3.11 33.74 40.48
N GLU A 340 -2.95 34.68 39.53
CA GLU A 340 -2.32 35.99 39.81
C GLU A 340 -3.07 36.77 40.89
N HIS A 341 -4.40 36.72 40.90
CA HIS A 341 -5.20 37.36 41.93
C HIS A 341 -5.00 36.70 43.32
N ARG A 342 -4.94 35.36 43.35
CA ARG A 342 -4.65 34.61 44.57
C ARG A 342 -3.24 34.91 45.09
N ASP A 343 -2.24 34.94 44.23
CA ASP A 343 -0.85 35.26 44.60
C ASP A 343 -0.71 36.65 45.19
N LYS A 344 -1.38 37.66 44.60
CA LYS A 344 -1.45 39.01 45.18
C LYS A 344 -2.07 39.01 46.58
N THR A 345 -3.12 38.21 46.78
CA THR A 345 -3.79 38.07 48.08
C THR A 345 -2.87 37.39 49.10
N ILE A 346 -2.18 36.31 48.69
CA ILE A 346 -1.21 35.60 49.53
C ILE A 346 -0.08 36.54 49.94
N LEU A 347 0.48 37.32 49.02
CA LEU A 347 1.53 38.30 49.32
C LEU A 347 1.06 39.38 50.32
N LYS A 348 -0.18 39.88 50.17
CA LYS A 348 -0.77 40.84 51.11
C LYS A 348 -0.91 40.23 52.51
N LEU A 349 -1.42 39.00 52.61
CA LEU A 349 -1.57 38.28 53.87
C LEU A 349 -0.20 37.99 54.52
N GLN A 350 0.79 37.53 53.75
CA GLN A 350 2.16 37.33 54.24
C GLN A 350 2.79 38.63 54.75
N GLY A 351 2.56 39.75 54.06
CA GLY A 351 3.00 41.07 54.50
C GLY A 351 2.38 41.47 55.85
N GLN A 352 1.06 41.28 56.01
CA GLN A 352 0.37 41.51 57.27
C GLN A 352 0.90 40.60 58.39
N ILE A 353 1.10 39.31 58.11
CA ILE A 353 1.68 38.36 59.09
C ILE A 353 3.08 38.82 59.52
N LYS A 354 3.94 39.24 58.58
CA LYS A 354 5.27 39.78 58.91
C LYS A 354 5.19 41.04 59.76
N LEU A 355 4.26 41.95 59.46
CA LEU A 355 4.02 43.16 60.25
C LEU A 355 3.61 42.80 61.69
N TYR A 356 2.68 41.87 61.86
CA TYR A 356 2.27 41.38 63.18
C TYR A 356 3.42 40.74 63.95
N HIS A 357 4.26 39.91 63.28
CA HIS A 357 5.45 39.35 63.90
C HIS A 357 6.45 40.44 64.33
N MET A 358 6.64 41.48 63.52
CA MET A 358 7.50 42.62 63.85
C MET A 358 6.97 43.39 65.06
N LEU A 359 5.66 43.70 65.08
CA LEU A 359 5.02 44.37 66.21
C LEU A 359 5.10 43.54 67.49
N ALA A 360 4.86 42.22 67.42
CA ALA A 360 5.00 41.32 68.55
C ALA A 360 6.45 41.29 69.08
N SER A 361 7.43 41.25 68.18
CA SER A 361 8.86 41.31 68.53
C SER A 361 9.21 42.61 69.25
N VAL A 362 8.72 43.75 68.74
CA VAL A 362 8.91 45.07 69.37
C VAL A 362 8.24 45.11 70.75
N LEU A 363 7.03 44.57 70.88
CA LEU A 363 6.31 44.50 72.17
C LEU A 363 7.10 43.68 73.20
N ILE A 364 7.67 42.53 72.79
CA ILE A 364 8.52 41.70 73.66
C ILE A 364 9.76 42.47 74.11
N VAL A 365 10.41 43.21 73.21
CA VAL A 365 11.58 44.04 73.55
C VAL A 365 11.19 45.14 74.54
N ILE A 366 10.07 45.83 74.34
CA ILE A 366 9.56 46.85 75.25
C ILE A 366 9.25 46.24 76.63
N LEU A 367 8.58 45.08 76.67
CA LEU A 367 8.30 44.36 77.90
C LEU A 367 9.60 43.98 78.64
N ALA A 368 10.59 43.43 77.93
CA ALA A 368 11.89 43.10 78.50
C ALA A 368 12.63 44.33 79.06
N LEU A 369 12.60 45.46 78.34
CA LEU A 369 13.16 46.74 78.78
C LEU A 369 12.44 47.26 80.03
N SER A 370 11.10 47.23 80.03
CA SER A 370 10.29 47.65 81.17
C SER A 370 10.57 46.79 82.40
N TYR A 371 10.68 45.47 82.24
CA TYR A 371 11.05 44.53 83.30
C TYR A 371 12.48 44.80 83.80
N PHE A 372 13.44 45.05 82.91
CA PHE A 372 14.81 45.37 83.29
C PHE A 372 14.93 46.67 84.08
N ILE A 373 14.21 47.72 83.66
CA ILE A 373 14.13 48.98 84.39
C ILE A 373 13.51 48.75 85.76
N PHE A 374 12.40 48.00 85.83
CA PHE A 374 11.71 47.68 87.08
C PHE A 374 12.61 46.86 88.03
N TYR A 375 13.32 45.86 87.51
CA TYR A 375 14.32 45.08 88.25
C TYR A 375 15.45 45.97 88.79
N ARG A 376 15.96 46.91 87.98
CA ARG A 376 17.00 47.85 88.42
C ARG A 376 16.50 48.82 89.50
N VAL A 377 15.25 49.27 89.42
CA VAL A 377 14.60 50.11 90.44
C VAL A 377 14.38 49.33 91.73
N LEU A 378 13.85 48.11 91.68
CA LEU A 378 13.69 47.26 92.86
C LEU A 378 15.04 46.92 93.50
N ARG A 379 16.07 46.59 92.71
CA ARG A 379 17.43 46.33 93.22
C ARG A 379 18.01 47.54 93.96
N LYS A 380 17.69 48.78 93.53
CA LYS A 380 18.10 50.00 94.24
C LYS A 380 17.30 50.26 95.53
N LYS A 381 16.07 49.75 95.64
CA LYS A 381 15.18 50.00 96.79
C LYS A 381 15.21 48.89 97.86
N PHE A 382 15.60 47.66 97.52
CA PHE A 382 15.57 46.49 98.42
C PHE A 382 16.96 45.96 98.84
N LEU A 383 18.04 46.72 98.60
CA LEU A 383 19.38 46.50 99.17
C LEU A 383 19.63 47.40 100.40
N MET A 384 18.59 47.56 101.23
CA MET A 384 18.70 47.97 102.63
C MET A 384 18.18 46.82 103.51
N PHE A 385 18.86 45.68 103.41
CA PHE A 385 19.12 44.80 104.54
C PHE A 385 20.59 44.38 104.44
#